data_AF-A0A662RSD4-F1
#
_entry.id   AF-A0A662RSD4-F1
#
_cell.length_a   1.000
_cell.length_b   1.000
_cell.length_c   1.000
_cell.angle_alpha   90.00
_cell.angle_beta   90.00
_cell.angle_gamma   90.00
#
_symmetry.space_group_name_H-M   'P 1'
#
loop_
_entity.id
_entity.type
_entity.pdbx_description
1 polymer ?
#
loop_
_entity_poly.entity_id
_entity_poly.type
_entity_poly.pdbx_seq_one_letter_code
_entity_poly.pdbx_strand_id
1 'polypeptide(L)' 'VNTLQCSPELLVIDWMRAEFGKREAVGYAKIYENEDRMREIEREHILKRNFGGANQNDT' A
#
# COMPACT_ATOMS: atom_id res chain seq x y z
N VAL A 1 15.19 -1.85 -7.94
CA VAL A 1 14.44 -1.86 -9.22
C VAL A 1 13.02 -1.39 -8.91
N ASN A 2 12.51 -0.34 -9.55
CA ASN A 2 11.10 0.05 -9.42
C ASN A 2 10.30 -0.80 -10.42
N THR A 3 9.83 -1.95 -9.98
CA THR A 3 9.22 -2.99 -10.84
C THR A 3 7.87 -2.58 -11.41
N LEU A 4 7.13 -1.70 -10.72
CA LEU A 4 5.77 -1.29 -11.09
C LEU A 4 5.71 0.08 -11.78
N GLN A 5 6.86 0.76 -11.92
CA GLN A 5 6.99 2.07 -12.58
C GLN A 5 5.93 3.10 -12.15
N CYS A 6 5.57 3.12 -10.86
CA CYS A 6 4.57 4.01 -10.31
C CYS A 6 5.13 4.85 -9.16
N SER A 7 4.42 5.94 -8.85
CA SER A 7 4.69 6.76 -7.66
C SER A 7 4.29 5.99 -6.39
N PRO A 8 5.14 5.92 -5.36
CA PRO A 8 4.83 5.23 -4.10
C PRO A 8 3.57 5.74 -3.41
N GLU A 9 3.24 7.02 -3.59
CA GLU A 9 2.07 7.70 -3.01
C GLU A 9 0.74 7.23 -3.62
N LEU A 10 0.78 6.67 -4.84
CA LEU A 10 -0.38 6.20 -5.59
C LEU A 10 -0.48 4.67 -5.63
N LEU A 11 0.44 3.97 -4.96
CA LEU A 11 0.42 2.52 -4.83
C LEU A 11 -0.16 2.15 -3.47
N VAL A 12 -1.22 1.34 -3.50
CA VAL A 12 -1.90 0.82 -2.31
C VAL A 12 -1.79 -0.69 -2.29
N ILE A 13 -1.24 -1.24 -1.20
CA ILE A 13 -1.30 -2.67 -0.94
C ILE A 13 -2.65 -2.97 -0.29
N ASP A 14 -3.46 -3.83 -0.91
CA ASP A 14 -4.79 -4.23 -0.41
C ASP A 14 -4.69 -5.41 0.57
N TRP A 15 -3.88 -6.41 0.24
CA TRP A 15 -3.54 -7.48 1.16
C TRP A 15 -2.19 -8.08 0.81
N MET A 16 -1.58 -8.67 1.82
CA MET A 16 -0.36 -9.46 1.68
C MET A 16 -0.43 -10.59 2.71
N ARG A 17 -0.08 -11.80 2.30
CA ARG A 17 0.02 -12.96 3.19
C ARG A 17 1.28 -13.75 2.89
N ALA A 18 1.90 -14.27 3.93
CA ALA A 18 2.97 -15.24 3.79
C ALA A 18 2.36 -16.60 3.41
N GLU A 19 2.98 -17.31 2.47
CA GLU A 19 2.57 -18.65 2.11
C GLU A 19 3.23 -19.66 3.05
N PHE A 20 2.42 -20.46 3.75
CA PHE A 20 2.92 -21.39 4.77
C PHE A 20 3.90 -22.41 4.18
N GLY A 21 5.02 -22.63 4.86
CA GLY A 21 6.07 -23.56 4.42
C GLY A 21 6.93 -23.03 3.28
N LYS A 22 6.71 -21.80 2.80
CA LYS A 22 7.55 -21.12 1.81
C LYS A 22 8.10 -19.82 2.37
N ARG A 23 9.23 -19.39 1.82
CA ARG A 23 9.84 -18.09 2.14
C ARG A 23 9.37 -17.01 1.15
N GLU A 24 8.08 -17.05 0.83
CA GLU A 24 7.43 -16.21 -0.18
C GLU A 24 6.18 -15.56 0.43
N ALA A 25 5.89 -14.34 0.00
CA ALA A 25 4.66 -13.64 0.33
C ALA A 25 3.93 -13.27 -0.97
N VAL A 26 2.62 -13.48 -0.99
CA VAL A 26 1.75 -13.11 -2.10
C VAL A 26 0.87 -11.97 -1.65
N GLY A 27 0.64 -11.01 -2.53
CA GLY A 27 -0.20 -9.86 -2.24
C GLY A 27 -0.83 -9.27 -3.48
N TYR A 28 -1.74 -8.34 -3.25
CA TYR A 28 -2.41 -7.57 -4.28
C TYR A 28 -2.17 -6.08 -4.06
N ALA A 29 -1.72 -5.40 -5.12
CA ALA A 29 -1.48 -3.98 -5.13
C ALA A 29 -2.37 -3.30 -6.18
N LYS A 30 -2.86 -2.11 -5.85
CA LYS A 30 -3.63 -1.23 -6.72
C LYS A 30 -2.81 0.03 -6.99
N ILE A 31 -2.79 0.46 -8.24
CA ILE A 31 -2.10 1.68 -8.66
C ILE A 31 -3.17 2.65 -9.15
N TYR A 32 -3.12 3.86 -8.63
CA TYR A 32 -4.06 4.92 -8.97
C TYR A 32 -3.38 5.99 -9.83
N GLU A 33 -4.18 6.71 -10.61
CA GLU A 33 -3.71 7.87 -11.39
C GLU A 33 -3.58 9.11 -10.50
N ASN A 34 -4.50 9.28 -9.54
CA ASN A 34 -4.63 10.46 -8.69
C ASN A 34 -4.99 10.08 -7.25
N GLU A 35 -4.56 10.90 -6.29
CA GLU A 35 -4.85 10.70 -4.86
C GLU A 35 -6.34 10.85 -4.50
N ASP A 36 -7.03 11.80 -5.10
CA ASP A 36 -8.45 12.05 -4.78
C ASP A 36 -9.29 10.80 -5.04
N ARG A 37 -9.04 10.15 -6.19
CA ARG A 37 -9.71 8.92 -6.58
C ARG A 37 -9.34 7.75 -5.68
N MET A 38 -8.08 7.67 -5.25
CA MET A 38 -7.65 6.67 -4.28
C MET A 38 -8.39 6.85 -2.94
N ARG A 39 -8.48 8.09 -2.43
CA ARG A 39 -9.14 8.40 -1.15
C ARG A 39 -10.65 8.19 -1.18
N GLU A 40 -11.29 8.41 -2.33
CA GLU A 40 -12.71 8.15 -2.53
C GLU A 40 -13.04 6.65 -2.55
N ILE A 41 -12.19 5.85 -3.23
CA ILE A 41 -12.44 4.42 -3.45
C ILE A 41 -12.02 3.57 -2.25
N GLU A 42 -10.88 3.88 -1.63
CA GLU A 42 -10.28 3.04 -0.60
C GLU A 42 -10.88 3.26 0.79
N ARG A 43 -10.89 2.18 1.58
CA ARG A 43 -11.38 2.24 2.96
C ARG A 43 -10.35 2.92 3.86
N GLU A 44 -10.81 3.65 4.86
CA GLU A 44 -9.96 4.40 5.79
C GLU A 44 -8.87 3.53 6.44
N HIS A 45 -9.20 2.29 6.86
CA HIS A 45 -8.22 1.39 7.47
C HIS A 45 -7.14 0.89 6.49
N ILE A 46 -7.45 0.79 5.19
CA ILE A 46 -6.48 0.45 4.14
C ILE A 46 -5.52 1.61 3.94
N LEU A 47 -6.05 2.83 3.86
CA LEU A 47 -5.24 4.05 3.76
C LEU A 47 -4.35 4.25 4.99
N LYS A 48 -4.89 4.04 6.20
CA LYS A 48 -4.10 4.09 7.45
C LYS A 48 -2.99 3.03 7.49
N ARG A 49 -3.23 1.82 6.98
CA ARG A 49 -2.20 0.78 6.94
C ARG A 49 -1.06 1.13 5.97
N ASN A 50 -1.37 1.73 4.83
CA ASN A 50 -0.37 2.07 3.81
C ASN A 50 0.36 3.39 4.11
N PHE A 51 -0.35 4.40 4.63
CA PHE A 51 0.17 5.77 4.79
C PHE A 51 0.12 6.30 6.24
N GLY A 52 -0.61 5.65 7.15
CA GLY A 52 -0.82 6.09 8.53
C GLY A 52 0.29 5.72 9.51
N GLY A 53 1.43 5.21 9.01
CA GLY A 53 2.62 4.88 9.81
C GLY A 53 3.66 6.00 9.92
N ALA A 54 3.41 7.19 9.34
CA ALA A 54 4.27 8.35 9.56
C ALA A 54 4.00 8.92 10.96
N ASN A 55 4.52 8.27 12.00
CA ASN A 55 4.65 8.87 13.32
C ASN A 55 5.51 10.13 13.20
N GLN A 56 4.86 11.30 13.26
CA GLN A 56 5.48 12.52 13.74
C GLN A 56 5.83 12.28 15.22
N ASN A 57 6.99 11.69 15.54
CA ASN A 57 7.57 11.63 16.91
C ASN A 57 9.03 11.11 16.89
N ASP A 58 9.90 11.66 16.04
CA ASP A 58 11.34 11.64 16.31
C ASP A 58 11.77 13.12 16.48
N THR A 59 11.79 13.56 17.74
CA THR A 59 12.53 14.76 18.21
C THR A 59 13.95 14.35 18.56
#